data_AF-A0A316HSL8-F1
#
_entry.id   AF-A0A316HSL8-F1
#
_cell.length_a   1.000
_cell.length_b   1.000
_cell.length_c   1.000
_cell.angle_alpha   90.00
_cell.angle_beta   90.00
_cell.angle_gamma   90.00
#
_symmetry.space_group_name_H-M   'P 1'
#
loop_
_entity.id
_entity.type
_entity.pdbx_description
1 polymer ?
#
loop_
_entity_poly.entity_id
_entity_poly.type
_entity_poly.pdbx_seq_one_letter_code
_entity_poly.pdbx_strand_id
1 'polypeptide(L)'
;MVVIALGRSGGLRFRDLRATVEGIIAKVLTETLRDLERDGLVARHEHAGMPPGVEYELTELGRTLHLPLQALGLWAEEHPAQVLAAREAYDSARRRTSVESRLRATTCRFDSIRLVERRTTRPCALTTNEVGSTFPSTARIRVLRASRTGER
;
A
#
# COMPACT_ATOMS: atom_id res chain seq x y z
N MET A 1 1.42 8.13 15.64
CA MET A 1 0.51 8.95 16.49
C MET A 1 1.20 9.58 17.69
N VAL A 2 2.06 8.89 18.45
CA VAL A 2 2.74 9.44 19.64
C VAL A 2 3.52 10.75 19.36
N VAL A 3 4.35 10.79 18.32
CA VAL A 3 5.11 12.00 17.92
C VAL A 3 4.18 13.16 17.52
N ILE A 4 3.05 12.87 16.88
CA ILE A 4 2.06 13.90 16.50
C ILE A 4 1.37 14.44 17.76
N ALA A 5 1.03 13.57 18.72
CA ALA A 5 0.39 13.97 19.98
C ALA A 5 1.32 14.86 20.82
N LEU A 6 2.59 14.49 20.97
CA LEU A 6 3.57 15.27 21.73
C LEU A 6 3.84 16.66 21.13
N GLY A 7 3.89 16.75 19.80
CA GLY A 7 4.12 18.03 19.12
C GLY A 7 2.98 19.04 19.24
N ARG A 8 1.77 18.60 19.57
CA ARG A 8 0.61 19.49 19.77
C ARG A 8 0.53 20.11 21.16
N SER A 9 1.04 19.42 22.19
CA SER A 9 0.77 19.76 23.60
C SER A 9 1.99 20.16 24.43
N GLY A 10 3.20 20.18 23.85
CA GLY A 10 4.37 20.81 24.50
C GLY A 10 4.86 20.14 25.78
N GLY A 11 4.72 18.81 25.88
CA GLY A 11 5.08 18.03 27.07
C GLY A 11 3.84 17.33 27.66
N LEU A 12 3.87 16.00 27.78
CA LEU A 12 2.73 15.23 28.29
C LEU A 12 3.16 14.13 29.25
N ARG A 13 2.32 13.85 30.26
CA ARG A 13 2.49 12.69 31.15
C ARG A 13 2.03 11.42 30.45
N PHE A 14 2.50 10.26 30.93
CA PHE A 14 2.14 8.96 30.36
C PHE A 14 0.62 8.74 30.26
N ARG A 15 -0.13 9.17 31.28
CA ARG A 15 -1.60 9.05 31.30
C ARG A 15 -2.25 9.86 30.19
N ASP A 16 -1.80 11.10 30.00
CA ASP A 16 -2.37 12.02 29.02
C ASP A 16 -2.00 11.60 27.60
N LEU A 17 -0.78 11.09 27.40
CA LEU A 17 -0.38 10.46 26.14
C LEU A 17 -1.24 9.26 25.79
N ARG A 18 -1.49 8.38 26.76
CA ARG A 18 -2.35 7.22 26.56
C ARG A 18 -3.80 7.61 26.26
N ALA A 19 -4.29 8.69 26.88
CA ALA A 19 -5.63 9.21 26.60
C ALA A 19 -5.72 9.87 25.21
N THR A 20 -4.66 10.52 24.76
CA THR A 20 -4.60 11.19 23.44
C THR A 20 -4.46 10.19 22.30
N VAL A 21 -3.69 9.12 22.51
CA VAL A 21 -3.51 8.04 21.52
C VAL A 21 -4.50 6.92 21.84
N GLU A 22 -5.75 7.10 21.43
CA GLU A 22 -6.82 6.13 21.69
C GLU A 22 -6.47 4.75 21.10
N GLY A 23 -6.73 3.69 21.88
CA GLY A 23 -6.52 2.29 21.46
C GLY A 23 -5.10 1.74 21.65
N ILE A 24 -4.12 2.53 22.12
CA ILE A 24 -2.78 1.99 22.39
C ILE A 24 -2.72 1.22 23.73
N ILE A 25 -2.15 0.03 23.67
CA ILE A 25 -1.87 -0.77 24.86
C ILE A 25 -0.72 -0.12 25.63
N ALA A 26 -0.83 -0.02 26.96
CA ALA A 26 0.16 0.62 27.81
C ALA A 26 1.58 0.06 27.61
N LYS A 27 1.72 -1.27 27.44
CA LYS A 27 3.00 -1.91 27.15
C LYS A 27 3.63 -1.40 25.86
N VAL A 28 2.85 -1.31 24.78
CA VAL A 28 3.31 -0.82 23.47
C VAL A 28 3.68 0.66 23.55
N LEU A 29 2.91 1.46 24.29
CA LEU A 29 3.25 2.87 24.52
C LEU A 29 4.60 3.02 25.24
N THR A 30 4.83 2.25 26.30
CA THR A 30 6.12 2.28 27.03
C THR A 30 7.29 1.84 26.15
N GLU A 31 7.12 0.79 25.35
CA GLU A 31 8.14 0.32 24.40
C GLU A 31 8.45 1.39 23.34
N THR A 32 7.40 1.96 22.74
CA THR A 32 7.54 3.05 21.76
C THR A 32 8.25 4.26 22.35
N LEU A 33 7.92 4.66 23.58
CA LEU A 33 8.58 5.80 24.24
C LEU A 33 10.06 5.52 24.50
N ARG A 34 10.42 4.30 24.91
CA ARG A 34 11.82 3.90 25.10
C ARG A 34 12.61 3.92 23.81
N ASP A 35 12.02 3.46 22.70
CA ASP A 35 12.67 3.50 21.39
C ASP A 35 12.85 4.95 20.92
N LEU A 36 11.83 5.80 21.09
CA LEU A 36 11.92 7.22 20.74
C LEU A 36 12.91 8.01 21.61
N GLU A 37 13.06 7.64 22.89
CA GLU A 37 14.09 8.18 23.76
C GLU A 37 15.49 7.74 23.30
N ARG A 38 15.65 6.46 22.95
CA ARG A 38 16.90 5.92 22.43
C ARG A 38 17.32 6.57 21.11
N ASP A 39 16.35 6.86 20.24
CA ASP A 39 16.57 7.55 18.97
C ASP A 39 16.81 9.06 19.15
N GLY A 40 16.66 9.59 20.37
CA GLY A 40 16.86 11.01 20.68
C GLY A 40 15.74 11.91 20.16
N LEU A 41 14.56 11.34 19.83
CA LEU A 41 13.39 12.08 19.35
C LEU A 41 12.52 12.60 20.51
N VAL A 42 12.57 11.91 21.65
CA VAL A 42 11.81 12.25 22.86
C VAL A 42 12.77 12.40 24.03
N ALA A 43 12.57 13.43 24.84
CA ALA A 43 13.23 13.63 26.12
C ALA A 43 12.27 13.29 27.26
N ARG A 44 12.82 12.63 28.30
CA ARG A 44 12.11 12.26 29.51
C ARG A 44 12.54 13.16 30.66
N HIS A 45 11.61 13.94 31.20
CA HIS A 45 11.83 14.82 32.34
C HIS A 45 11.18 14.24 33.59
N GLU A 46 11.99 13.95 34.60
CA GLU A 46 11.49 13.59 35.93
C GLU A 46 11.32 14.86 36.77
N HIS A 47 10.15 15.01 37.39
CA HIS A 47 9.88 16.12 38.29
C HIS A 47 9.75 15.59 39.72
N ALA A 48 10.65 16.05 40.58
CA ALA A 48 10.65 15.74 42.02
C ALA A 48 9.67 16.63 42.82
N GLY A 49 8.96 17.54 42.15
CA GLY A 49 7.94 18.40 42.76
C GLY A 49 6.62 17.68 43.03
N MET A 50 5.65 18.36 43.64
CA MET A 50 4.33 17.81 43.92
C MET A 50 3.32 18.24 42.85
N PRO A 51 2.66 17.31 42.12
CA PRO A 51 2.75 15.86 42.19
C PRO A 51 3.96 15.29 41.41
N PRO A 52 4.69 14.32 41.99
CA PRO A 52 5.83 13.71 41.32
C PRO A 52 5.37 13.01 40.05
N GLY A 53 6.13 13.18 38.97
CA GLY A 53 5.69 12.77 37.65
C GLY A 53 6.83 12.68 36.65
N VAL A 54 6.54 11.95 35.58
CA VAL A 54 7.39 11.86 34.40
C VAL A 54 6.66 12.50 33.25
N GLU A 55 7.32 13.46 32.62
CA GLU A 55 6.83 14.18 31.46
C GLU A 55 7.73 13.87 30.26
N TYR A 56 7.09 13.68 29.11
CA TYR A 56 7.77 13.38 27.86
C TYR A 56 7.58 14.57 26.93
N GLU A 57 8.67 15.04 26.31
CA GLU A 57 8.66 16.15 25.37
C GLU A 57 9.40 15.75 24.09
N LEU A 58 9.03 16.32 22.94
CA LEU A 58 9.84 16.19 21.73
C LEU A 58 11.11 17.02 21.86
N THR A 59 12.23 16.42 21.50
CA THR A 59 13.49 17.12 21.30
C THR A 59 13.43 17.99 20.05
N GLU A 60 14.44 18.84 19.84
CA GLU A 60 14.60 19.61 18.61
C GLU A 60 14.54 18.71 17.37
N LEU A 61 15.23 17.56 17.40
CA LEU A 61 15.18 16.55 16.34
C LEU A 61 13.77 15.97 16.16
N GLY A 62 13.10 15.62 17.25
CA GLY A 62 11.71 15.13 17.23
C GLY A 62 10.73 16.14 16.60
N ARG A 63 10.94 17.45 16.83
CA ARG A 63 10.15 18.52 16.22
C ARG A 63 10.36 18.62 14.71
N THR A 64 11.58 18.37 14.21
CA THR A 64 11.82 18.32 12.75
C THR A 64 11.05 17.16 12.08
N LEU A 65 10.91 16.02 12.77
CA LEU A 65 10.14 14.86 12.29
C LEU A 65 8.62 15.07 12.42
N HIS A 66 8.18 15.87 13.38
CA HIS A 66 6.76 16.14 13.59
C HIS A 66 6.09 16.74 12.35
N LEU A 67 6.73 17.71 11.69
CA LEU A 67 6.19 18.41 10.52
C LEU A 67 5.86 17.47 9.33
N PRO A 68 6.79 16.62 8.83
CA PRO A 68 6.48 15.70 7.74
C PRO A 68 5.44 14.66 8.13
N LEU A 69 5.44 14.18 9.39
CA LEU A 69 4.41 13.26 9.88
C LEU A 69 3.03 13.91 9.93
N GLN A 70 2.95 15.19 10.32
CA GLN A 70 1.71 15.95 10.30
C GLN A 70 1.20 16.13 8.86
N ALA A 71 2.07 16.53 7.94
CA ALA A 71 1.71 16.69 6.52
C ALA A 71 1.21 15.36 5.91
N LEU A 72 1.88 14.25 6.22
CA LEU A 72 1.46 12.92 5.79
C LEU A 72 0.10 12.53 6.39
N GLY A 73 -0.14 12.87 7.66
CA GLY A 73 -1.43 12.66 8.32
C GLY A 73 -2.55 13.42 7.62
N LEU A 74 -2.36 14.70 7.34
CA LEU A 74 -3.32 15.54 6.63
C LEU A 74 -3.62 14.98 5.23
N TRP A 75 -2.58 14.61 4.48
CA TRP A 75 -2.77 14.00 3.16
C TRP A 75 -3.59 12.71 3.24
N ALA A 76 -3.33 11.87 4.24
CA ALA A 76 -4.06 10.61 4.44
C ALA A 76 -5.54 10.84 4.82
N GLU A 77 -5.84 11.91 5.55
CA GLU A 77 -7.21 12.34 5.87
C GLU A 77 -7.95 12.89 4.64
N GLU A 78 -7.24 13.56 3.72
CA GLU A 78 -7.80 14.13 2.49
C GLU A 78 -8.06 13.10 1.39
N HIS A 79 -7.26 12.03 1.33
CA HIS A 79 -7.26 11.07 0.21
C HIS A 79 -7.80 9.64 0.50
N PRO A 80 -8.64 9.38 1.54
CA PRO A 80 -9.02 8.01 1.89
C PRO A 80 -9.84 7.34 0.78
N ALA A 81 -10.72 8.09 0.12
CA ALA A 81 -11.58 7.57 -0.94
C ALA A 81 -10.77 7.10 -2.16
N GLN A 82 -9.75 7.86 -2.58
CA GLN A 82 -8.91 7.48 -3.72
C GLN A 82 -8.07 6.24 -3.39
N VAL A 83 -7.54 6.15 -2.16
CA VAL A 83 -6.79 4.96 -1.71
C VAL A 83 -7.69 3.73 -1.67
N LEU A 84 -8.92 3.83 -1.17
CA LEU A 84 -9.88 2.74 -1.16
C LEU A 84 -10.25 2.29 -2.58
N ALA A 85 -10.57 3.23 -3.47
CA ALA A 85 -10.87 2.93 -4.87
C ALA A 85 -9.70 2.21 -5.58
N ALA A 86 -8.47 2.65 -5.33
CA ALA A 86 -7.28 2.00 -5.87
C ALA A 86 -7.11 0.57 -5.36
N ARG A 87 -7.38 0.32 -4.07
CA ARG A 87 -7.34 -1.03 -3.47
C ARG A 87 -8.39 -1.94 -4.09
N GLU A 88 -9.63 -1.47 -4.23
CA GLU A 88 -10.72 -2.25 -4.83
C GLU A 88 -10.45 -2.59 -6.29
N ALA A 89 -9.92 -1.64 -7.06
CA ALA A 89 -9.53 -1.85 -8.45
C ALA A 89 -8.44 -2.92 -8.58
N TYR A 90 -7.41 -2.84 -7.72
CA TYR A 90 -6.33 -3.83 -7.67
C TYR A 90 -6.84 -5.22 -7.30
N ASP A 91 -7.62 -5.34 -6.24
CA ASP A 91 -8.17 -6.61 -5.78
C ASP A 91 -9.10 -7.24 -6.82
N SER A 92 -9.89 -6.42 -7.52
CA SER A 92 -10.78 -6.89 -8.59
C SER A 92 -10.00 -7.37 -9.81
N ALA A 93 -8.91 -6.68 -10.18
CA ALA A 93 -8.01 -7.15 -11.23
C ALA A 93 -7.36 -8.48 -10.85
N ARG A 94 -6.83 -8.60 -9.63
CA ARG A 94 -6.20 -9.83 -9.13
C ARG A 94 -7.19 -11.01 -9.07
N ARG A 95 -8.43 -10.76 -8.64
CA ARG A 95 -9.50 -11.76 -8.65
C ARG A 95 -9.80 -12.25 -10.07
N ARG A 96 -9.95 -11.34 -11.05
CA ARG A 96 -10.19 -11.68 -12.46
C ARG A 96 -9.09 -12.58 -13.03
N THR A 97 -7.82 -12.24 -12.82
CA THR A 97 -6.69 -13.07 -13.28
C THR A 97 -6.70 -14.46 -12.66
N SER A 98 -7.09 -14.59 -11.38
CA SER A 98 -7.15 -15.88 -10.67
C SER A 98 -8.35 -16.76 -11.08
N VAL A 99 -9.42 -16.16 -11.58
CA VAL A 99 -10.58 -16.87 -12.13
C VAL A 99 -10.27 -17.30 -13.56
N GLU A 100 -9.68 -16.42 -14.37
CA GLU A 100 -9.33 -16.74 -15.75
C GLU A 100 -8.27 -17.86 -15.82
N SER A 101 -7.29 -17.87 -14.92
CA SER A 101 -6.31 -18.97 -14.84
C SER A 101 -6.96 -20.31 -14.43
N ARG A 102 -7.96 -20.28 -13.54
CA ARG A 102 -8.74 -21.48 -13.16
C ARG A 102 -9.67 -21.97 -14.26
N LEU A 103 -10.30 -21.06 -15.00
CA LEU A 103 -11.14 -21.40 -16.14
C LEU A 103 -10.29 -22.01 -17.25
N ARG A 104 -9.11 -21.44 -17.56
CA ARG A 104 -8.16 -22.02 -18.54
C ARG A 104 -7.69 -23.43 -18.17
N ALA A 105 -7.41 -23.69 -16.89
CA ALA A 105 -7.07 -25.03 -16.41
C ALA A 105 -8.25 -26.03 -16.47
N THR A 106 -9.48 -25.54 -16.31
CA THR A 106 -10.70 -26.36 -16.37
C THR A 106 -11.14 -26.64 -17.81
N THR A 107 -11.02 -25.68 -18.73
CA THR A 107 -11.40 -25.85 -20.14
C THR A 107 -10.48 -26.78 -20.92
N CYS A 108 -9.26 -27.07 -20.44
CA CYS A 108 -8.38 -28.06 -21.08
C CYS A 108 -8.86 -29.52 -20.91
N ARG A 109 -9.91 -29.77 -20.08
CA ARG A 109 -10.50 -31.11 -19.93
C ARG A 109 -11.82 -31.30 -20.70
N PHE A 110 -12.47 -30.22 -21.16
CA PHE A 110 -13.82 -30.30 -21.75
C PHE A 110 -13.85 -30.26 -23.29
N ASP A 111 -12.71 -30.05 -23.95
CA ASP A 111 -12.62 -29.98 -25.42
C ASP A 111 -12.38 -31.35 -26.09
N SER A 112 -12.78 -32.44 -25.41
CA SER A 112 -12.65 -33.82 -25.90
C SER A 112 -13.98 -34.48 -26.26
N ILE A 113 -15.11 -33.77 -26.20
CA ILE A 113 -16.41 -34.32 -26.59
C ILE A 113 -17.08 -33.41 -27.63
N ARG A 114 -16.87 -33.79 -28.91
CA ARG A 114 -17.39 -33.25 -30.19
C ARG A 114 -16.44 -32.35 -30.98
N LEU A 115 -15.43 -32.98 -31.59
CA LEU A 115 -15.06 -32.66 -32.97
C LEU A 115 -15.19 -33.93 -33.82
N VAL A 116 -16.41 -34.23 -34.27
CA VAL A 116 -16.63 -35.16 -35.38
C VAL A 116 -16.45 -34.36 -36.68
N GLU A 117 -15.41 -34.73 -37.41
CA GLU A 117 -15.17 -34.53 -38.85
C GLU A 117 -14.96 -33.10 -39.38
N ARG A 118 -13.73 -32.80 -39.79
CA ARG A 118 -13.27 -33.05 -41.18
C ARG A 118 -11.76 -32.87 -41.30
N ARG A 119 -11.15 -33.80 -42.03
CA ARG A 119 -9.78 -33.77 -42.54
C ARG A 119 -9.50 -32.42 -43.20
N THR A 120 -8.37 -31.80 -42.90
CA THR A 120 -7.31 -31.55 -43.88
C THR A 120 -6.05 -31.10 -43.14
N THR A 121 -5.00 -31.83 -43.45
CA THR A 121 -3.59 -31.61 -43.13
C THR A 121 -3.16 -30.15 -43.31
N ARG A 122 -2.54 -29.58 -42.27
CA ARG A 122 -1.30 -28.80 -42.38
C ARG A 122 -0.72 -28.51 -40.98
N PRO A 123 0.47 -29.05 -40.64
CA PRO A 123 1.20 -28.58 -39.49
C PRO A 123 1.83 -27.23 -39.84
N CYS A 124 1.38 -26.14 -39.19
CA CYS A 124 2.17 -24.92 -39.20
C CYS A 124 3.37 -25.14 -38.29
N ALA A 125 4.53 -25.25 -38.95
CA ALA A 125 5.82 -25.41 -38.36
C ALA A 125 6.07 -24.35 -37.28
N LEU A 126 6.42 -24.84 -36.10
CA LEU A 126 7.17 -24.11 -35.11
C LEU A 126 8.47 -23.66 -35.77
N THR A 127 8.64 -22.36 -35.96
CA THR A 127 9.99 -21.78 -36.01
C THR A 127 10.19 -21.05 -34.69
N THR A 128 10.86 -21.76 -33.78
CA THR A 128 11.59 -21.14 -32.69
C THR A 128 12.70 -20.29 -33.32
N ASN A 129 12.59 -18.97 -33.21
CA ASN A 129 13.76 -18.11 -33.29
C ASN A 129 13.93 -17.43 -31.93
N GLU A 130 14.90 -17.96 -31.20
CA GLU A 130 15.44 -17.45 -29.96
C GLU A 130 16.16 -16.11 -30.22
N VAL A 131 15.80 -15.13 -29.40
CA VAL A 131 16.68 -14.14 -28.73
C VAL A 131 17.76 -13.47 -29.58
N GLY A 132 17.42 -12.29 -30.11
CA GLY A 132 18.36 -11.22 -30.42
C GLY A 132 18.10 -10.05 -29.48
N SER A 133 18.95 -9.90 -28.47
CA SER A 133 19.03 -8.72 -27.61
C SER A 133 19.25 -7.45 -28.44
N THR A 134 18.52 -6.39 -28.12
CA THR A 134 18.96 -4.98 -28.02
C THR A 134 17.73 -4.09 -27.88
N PHE A 135 17.48 -3.61 -26.66
CA PHE A 135 16.57 -2.48 -26.40
C PHE A 135 17.09 -1.24 -27.16
N PRO A 136 16.21 -0.37 -27.70
CA PRO A 136 15.84 0.79 -26.88
C PRO A 136 14.37 1.26 -27.03
N SER A 137 13.91 1.89 -25.95
CA SER A 137 13.04 3.07 -25.85
C SER A 137 12.06 3.42 -27.00
N THR A 138 10.85 3.82 -26.60
CA THR A 138 9.75 4.46 -27.37
C THR A 138 8.89 3.56 -28.27
N ALA A 139 7.99 2.81 -27.67
CA ALA A 139 6.79 2.30 -28.35
C ALA A 139 5.59 3.22 -28.07
N ARG A 140 5.26 4.08 -29.04
CA ARG A 140 3.97 4.78 -29.11
C ARG A 140 2.85 3.73 -29.22
N ILE A 141 1.94 3.69 -28.24
CA ILE A 141 0.71 2.93 -28.35
C ILE A 141 -0.17 3.60 -29.41
N ARG A 142 -0.29 2.96 -30.58
CA ARG A 142 -1.22 3.35 -31.65
C ARG A 142 -2.58 2.73 -31.32
N VAL A 143 -3.49 3.52 -30.75
CA VAL A 143 -4.89 3.10 -30.54
C VAL A 143 -5.57 2.99 -31.90
N LEU A 144 -5.81 1.76 -32.36
CA LEU A 144 -6.66 1.51 -33.52
C LEU A 144 -8.12 1.69 -33.11
N ARG A 145 -8.73 2.77 -33.59
CA ARG A 145 -10.16 3.08 -33.43
C ARG A 145 -10.93 2.26 -34.48
N ALA A 146 -11.62 1.21 -34.08
CA ALA A 146 -12.55 0.50 -34.95
C ALA A 146 -13.87 1.30 -35.00
N SER A 147 -14.04 2.11 -36.04
CA SER A 147 -15.33 2.70 -36.41
C SER A 147 -16.26 1.61 -36.96
N ARG A 148 -17.36 1.32 -36.25
CA ARG A 148 -18.48 0.57 -36.83
C ARG A 148 -19.24 1.49 -37.77
N THR A 149 -18.99 1.33 -39.06
CA THR A 149 -19.87 1.79 -40.14
C THR A 149 -21.12 0.91 -40.13
N GLY A 150 -22.28 1.55 -40.21
CA GLY A 150 -23.58 0.88 -40.28
C GLY A 150 -23.87 0.29 -41.65
N GLU A 151 -24.74 -0.72 -41.65
CA GLU A 151 -25.58 -1.22 -42.75
C GLU A 151 -26.37 -2.41 -42.16
N ARG A 152 -27.67 -2.62 -42.33
CA ARG A 152 -28.80 -1.90 -42.91
C ARG A 152 -30.05 -2.56 -42.30
#